data_AF-A0A838L829-F1
#
_entry.id   AF-A0A838L829-F1
#
_cell.length_a   1.000
_cell.length_b   1.000
_cell.length_c   1.000
_cell.angle_alpha   90.00
_cell.angle_beta   90.00
_cell.angle_gamma   90.00
#
_symmetry.space_group_name_H-M   'P 1'
#
loop_
_entity.id
_entity.type
_entity.pdbx_description
1 polymer ?
#
loop_
_entity_poly.entity_id
_entity_poly.type
_entity_poly.pdbx_seq_one_letter_code
_entity_poly.pdbx_strand_id
1 'polypeptide(L)'
;MLITRIGTRILQVREQENDMHILRSTMIVGSLCASGVAHADDSRCAVSVDRIQPKSGVVNSEKTAVAVALAYLVPIYGEATIRREMPLRASLGGGVWTVSGALPAGSFGGTAQIMICQRNGTVLSIIHYK
;
A
#
# COMPACT_ATOMS: atom_id res chain seq x y z
N MET A 1 3.88 -38.06 71.63
CA MET A 1 5.25 -37.77 71.16
C MET A 1 5.18 -36.54 70.27
N LEU A 2 5.90 -35.49 70.67
CA LEU A 2 6.24 -34.24 69.96
C LEU A 2 5.09 -33.37 69.39
N ILE A 3 4.75 -32.21 69.97
CA ILE A 3 5.44 -30.89 70.05
C ILE A 3 4.68 -29.92 69.10
N THR A 4 3.92 -28.92 69.61
CA THR A 4 4.32 -27.49 69.77
C THR A 4 4.39 -26.80 68.38
N ARG A 5 3.82 -25.63 68.03
CA ARG A 5 3.15 -24.51 68.71
C ARG A 5 2.97 -23.37 67.66
N ILE A 6 2.22 -22.32 68.05
CA ILE A 6 2.34 -20.89 67.64
C ILE A 6 1.93 -20.59 66.18
N GLY A 7 0.86 -19.83 65.89
CA GLY A 7 0.65 -18.41 66.23
C GLY A 7 1.05 -17.58 64.98
N THR A 8 0.43 -16.48 64.56
CA THR A 8 -0.22 -15.35 65.24
C THR A 8 -0.83 -14.51 64.08
N ARG A 9 -2.12 -14.13 64.11
CA ARG A 9 -2.61 -12.73 64.23
C ARG A 9 -1.86 -11.73 63.31
N ILE A 10 -2.53 -10.99 62.42
CA ILE A 10 -3.01 -9.62 62.70
C ILE A 10 -3.89 -9.12 61.53
N LEU A 11 -5.02 -8.51 61.90
CA LEU A 11 -5.86 -7.63 61.08
C LEU A 11 -5.13 -6.31 60.79
N GLN A 12 -5.12 -5.84 59.54
CA GLN A 12 -5.00 -4.41 59.19
C GLN A 12 -6.21 -4.10 58.31
N VAL A 13 -7.27 -3.43 58.77
CA VAL A 13 -7.42 -2.06 59.30
C VAL A 13 -7.21 -0.99 58.23
N ARG A 14 -8.36 -0.45 57.80
CA ARG A 14 -8.71 0.94 57.41
C ARG A 14 -8.42 1.41 55.98
N GLU A 15 -9.54 1.56 55.26
CA GLU A 15 -9.84 2.67 54.35
C GLU A 15 -9.51 4.02 54.99
N GLN A 16 -8.83 4.86 54.22
CA GLN A 16 -8.87 6.31 54.34
C GLN A 16 -8.85 6.90 52.93
N GLU A 17 -10.04 7.22 52.44
CA GLU A 17 -10.29 8.34 51.53
C GLU A 17 -9.56 9.58 52.04
N ASN A 18 -8.89 10.31 51.16
CA ASN A 18 -8.62 11.73 51.39
C ASN A 18 -8.66 12.48 50.07
N ASP A 19 -9.49 13.53 50.13
CA ASP A 19 -10.03 14.33 49.05
C ASP A 19 -9.02 15.20 48.29
N MET A 20 -9.27 15.23 46.99
CA MET A 20 -9.36 16.40 46.09
C MET A 20 -9.13 17.79 46.73
N HIS A 21 -8.13 18.53 46.23
CA HIS A 21 -8.23 19.92 45.73
C HIS A 21 -6.85 20.61 45.69
N ILE A 22 -6.14 20.57 44.55
CA ILE A 22 -5.32 21.71 44.10
C ILE A 22 -5.35 21.78 42.56
N LEU A 23 -5.88 22.89 42.10
CA LEU A 23 -5.91 23.40 40.74
C LEU A 23 -4.48 23.48 40.16
N ARG A 24 -4.14 22.69 39.14
CA ARG A 24 -3.05 23.02 38.18
C ARG A 24 -3.41 22.57 36.78
N SER A 25 -3.78 23.57 35.99
CA SER A 25 -3.85 23.58 34.53
C SER A 25 -2.67 22.87 33.88
N THR A 26 -2.94 21.91 32.99
CA THR A 26 -2.23 21.83 31.70
C THR A 26 -3.03 20.96 30.74
N MET A 27 -3.28 21.52 29.56
CA MET A 27 -3.95 20.86 28.45
C MET A 27 -3.25 19.55 28.08
N ILE A 28 -3.98 18.45 27.95
CA ILE A 28 -3.55 17.37 27.07
C ILE A 28 -4.18 17.65 25.70
N VAL A 29 -3.49 18.49 24.91
CA VAL A 29 -3.63 18.46 23.46
C VAL A 29 -2.92 17.19 23.01
N GLY A 30 -3.67 16.25 22.46
CA GLY A 30 -3.10 14.98 22.03
C GLY A 30 -3.95 14.23 21.02
N SER A 31 -4.84 14.89 20.28
CA SER A 31 -5.40 14.27 19.07
C SER A 31 -4.45 14.52 17.91
N LEU A 32 -3.36 13.76 17.91
CA LEU A 32 -2.55 13.58 16.71
C LEU A 32 -3.40 12.75 15.74
N CYS A 33 -4.28 13.40 14.98
CA CYS A 33 -4.76 12.81 13.75
C CYS A 33 -3.52 12.68 12.85
N ALA A 34 -2.84 11.55 12.96
CA ALA A 34 -1.92 11.12 11.93
C ALA A 34 -2.79 10.87 10.70
N SER A 35 -3.03 11.93 9.92
CA SER A 35 -3.46 11.84 8.55
C SER A 35 -2.31 11.19 7.79
N GLY A 36 -2.10 9.90 8.01
CA GLY A 36 -1.44 9.08 7.03
C GLY A 36 -2.25 9.31 5.77
N VAL A 37 -1.68 10.00 4.80
CA VAL A 37 -2.22 10.02 3.44
C VAL A 37 -2.08 8.58 2.97
N ALA A 38 -3.07 7.76 3.33
CA ALA A 38 -3.30 6.48 2.71
C ALA A 38 -3.57 6.86 1.26
N HIS A 39 -2.52 6.80 0.44
CA HIS A 39 -2.68 6.74 -0.99
C HIS A 39 -3.62 5.55 -1.17
N ALA A 40 -4.84 5.83 -1.63
CA ALA A 40 -5.85 4.81 -1.78
C ALA A 40 -5.35 3.84 -2.85
N ASP A 41 -4.70 2.77 -2.41
CA ASP A 41 -4.29 1.67 -3.26
C ASP A 41 -5.55 1.01 -3.81
N ASP A 42 -5.57 0.72 -5.11
CA ASP A 42 -6.66 -0.01 -5.75
C ASP A 42 -6.87 -1.35 -5.03
N SER A 43 -8.10 -1.62 -4.58
CA SER A 43 -8.45 -2.85 -3.86
C SER A 43 -8.10 -4.14 -4.63
N ARG A 44 -8.05 -4.09 -5.97
CA ARG A 44 -7.63 -5.20 -6.82
C ARG A 44 -6.14 -5.54 -6.66
N CYS A 45 -5.35 -4.62 -6.12
CA CYS A 45 -3.93 -4.78 -5.84
C CYS A 45 -3.62 -5.16 -4.39
N ALA A 46 -4.61 -5.46 -3.56
CA ALA A 46 -4.43 -5.67 -2.12
C ALA A 46 -3.52 -6.84 -1.75
N VAL A 47 -3.45 -7.87 -2.60
CA VAL A 47 -2.65 -9.08 -2.36
C VAL A 47 -1.16 -8.72 -2.30
N SER A 48 -0.48 -9.03 -1.20
CA SER A 48 0.99 -8.93 -1.08
C SER A 48 1.67 -10.18 -1.64
N VAL A 49 2.92 -10.05 -2.03
CA VAL A 49 3.77 -11.19 -2.35
C VAL A 49 4.39 -11.78 -1.08
N ASP A 50 4.47 -13.11 -0.98
CA ASP A 50 4.79 -13.85 0.25
C ASP A 50 6.18 -13.51 0.85
N ARG A 51 7.25 -13.61 0.05
CA ARG A 51 8.64 -13.58 0.58
C ARG A 51 9.33 -12.22 0.53
N ILE A 52 9.26 -11.55 -0.62
CA ILE A 52 9.95 -10.28 -0.85
C ILE A 52 8.91 -9.30 -1.32
N GLN A 53 8.47 -8.43 -0.42
CA GLN A 53 7.61 -7.29 -0.76
C GLN A 53 8.48 -6.02 -0.73
N PRO A 54 8.98 -5.54 -1.89
CA PRO A 54 9.74 -4.30 -1.91
C PRO A 54 8.84 -3.15 -1.44
N LYS A 55 9.40 -2.22 -0.67
CA LYS A 55 8.67 -1.03 -0.19
C LYS A 55 8.09 -0.18 -1.32
N SER A 56 8.76 -0.17 -2.47
CA SER A 56 8.32 0.52 -3.70
C SER A 56 7.42 -0.33 -4.62
N GLY A 57 7.03 -1.54 -4.18
CA GLY A 57 6.26 -2.51 -4.95
C GLY A 57 7.12 -3.44 -5.81
N VAL A 58 6.53 -4.53 -6.29
CA VAL A 58 7.19 -5.50 -7.19
C VAL A 58 7.49 -4.87 -8.55
N VAL A 59 6.59 -4.04 -9.08
CA VAL A 59 6.84 -3.20 -10.26
C VAL A 59 7.25 -1.83 -9.75
N ASN A 60 8.54 -1.68 -9.46
CA ASN A 60 9.06 -0.58 -8.64
C ASN A 60 9.44 0.71 -9.41
N SER A 61 9.30 0.73 -10.73
CA SER A 61 9.68 1.87 -11.55
C SER A 61 8.92 1.90 -12.87
N GLU A 62 8.87 3.07 -13.52
CA GLU A 62 8.35 3.21 -14.88
C GLU A 62 9.07 2.27 -15.85
N LYS A 63 10.40 2.15 -15.77
CA LYS A 63 11.18 1.25 -16.61
C LYS A 63 10.75 -0.21 -16.44
N THR A 64 10.52 -0.64 -15.19
CA THR A 64 10.04 -1.99 -14.89
C THR A 64 8.63 -2.19 -15.43
N ALA A 65 7.73 -1.20 -15.25
CA ALA A 65 6.36 -1.26 -15.77
C ALA A 65 6.33 -1.37 -17.29
N VAL A 66 7.15 -0.61 -18.02
CA VAL A 66 7.30 -0.69 -19.47
C VAL A 66 7.83 -2.06 -19.90
N ALA A 67 8.84 -2.61 -19.21
CA ALA A 67 9.38 -3.93 -19.54
C ALA A 67 8.33 -5.05 -19.35
N VAL A 68 7.57 -5.02 -18.25
CA VAL A 68 6.46 -5.95 -18.02
C VAL A 68 5.37 -5.77 -19.07
N ALA A 69 5.00 -4.52 -19.40
CA ALA A 69 4.02 -4.24 -20.44
C ALA A 69 4.43 -4.84 -21.79
N LEU A 70 5.68 -4.66 -22.22
CA LEU A 70 6.17 -5.25 -23.47
C LEU A 70 6.05 -6.78 -23.51
N ALA A 71 6.29 -7.45 -22.39
CA ALA A 71 6.16 -8.91 -22.30
C ALA A 71 4.73 -9.40 -22.56
N TYR A 72 3.70 -8.59 -22.31
CA TYR A 72 2.30 -8.90 -22.64
C TYR A 72 1.87 -8.34 -23.99
N LEU A 73 2.22 -7.09 -24.30
CA LEU A 73 1.70 -6.37 -25.46
C LEU A 73 2.27 -6.91 -26.78
N VAL A 74 3.54 -7.32 -26.81
CA VAL A 74 4.18 -7.84 -28.04
C VAL A 74 3.55 -9.16 -28.51
N PRO A 75 3.37 -10.19 -27.65
CA PRO A 75 2.68 -11.41 -28.06
C PRO A 75 1.23 -11.21 -28.51
N ILE A 76 0.53 -10.20 -27.96
CA ILE A 76 -0.89 -9.96 -28.26
C ILE A 76 -1.07 -9.19 -29.57
N TYR A 77 -0.33 -8.09 -29.77
CA TYR A 77 -0.55 -7.16 -30.89
C TYR A 77 0.52 -7.22 -31.98
N GLY A 78 1.61 -7.97 -31.73
CA GLY A 78 2.73 -8.13 -32.64
C GLY A 78 3.78 -7.02 -32.53
N GLU A 79 5.05 -7.38 -32.77
CA GLU A 79 6.19 -6.46 -32.66
C GLU A 79 6.04 -5.23 -33.57
N ALA A 80 5.57 -5.42 -34.80
CA ALA A 80 5.44 -4.33 -35.76
C ALA A 80 4.45 -3.26 -35.27
N THR A 81 3.36 -3.67 -34.62
CA THR A 81 2.36 -2.77 -34.05
C THR A 81 2.93 -2.01 -32.88
N ILE A 82 3.47 -2.73 -31.88
CA ILE A 82 4.03 -2.10 -30.68
C ILE A 82 5.19 -1.16 -31.01
N ARG A 83 6.00 -1.47 -32.02
CA ARG A 83 7.08 -0.60 -32.48
C ARG A 83 6.58 0.74 -33.03
N ARG A 84 5.44 0.77 -33.73
CA ARG A 84 4.84 2.01 -34.24
C ARG A 84 4.26 2.89 -33.14
N GLU A 85 3.95 2.31 -31.99
CA GLU A 85 3.36 2.98 -30.84
C GLU A 85 4.40 3.39 -29.79
N MET A 86 5.70 3.28 -30.12
CA MET A 86 6.77 3.75 -29.26
C MET A 86 6.87 5.29 -29.26
N PRO A 87 7.31 5.90 -28.14
CA PRO A 87 7.66 5.25 -26.87
C PRO A 87 6.43 4.86 -26.05
N LEU A 88 6.49 3.69 -25.40
CA LEU A 88 5.58 3.39 -24.30
C LEU A 88 5.94 4.25 -23.09
N ARG A 89 4.95 4.85 -22.42
CA ARG A 89 5.12 5.64 -21.20
C ARG A 89 4.32 5.01 -20.07
N ALA A 90 4.84 5.04 -18.84
CA ALA A 90 4.11 4.56 -17.67
C ALA A 90 3.83 5.69 -16.68
N SER A 91 2.60 5.77 -16.19
CA SER A 91 2.23 6.63 -15.08
C SER A 91 1.74 5.80 -13.90
N LEU A 92 2.08 6.21 -12.68
CA LEU A 92 1.65 5.56 -11.45
C LEU A 92 0.56 6.39 -10.77
N GLY A 93 -0.57 5.77 -10.48
CA GLY A 93 -1.64 6.37 -9.68
C GLY A 93 -2.44 5.30 -8.95
N GLY A 94 -2.77 5.54 -7.68
CA GLY A 94 -3.57 4.61 -6.86
C GLY A 94 -2.97 3.20 -6.75
N GLY A 95 -1.64 3.07 -6.73
CA GLY A 95 -0.96 1.77 -6.69
C GLY A 95 -1.02 0.98 -8.00
N VAL A 96 -1.45 1.60 -9.10
CA VAL A 96 -1.56 0.98 -10.42
C VAL A 96 -0.69 1.75 -11.43
N TRP A 97 0.15 1.00 -12.14
CA TRP A 97 0.83 1.47 -13.34
C TRP A 97 -0.12 1.41 -14.53
N THR A 98 -0.29 2.52 -15.22
CA THR A 98 -0.91 2.57 -16.54
C THR A 98 0.18 2.79 -17.57
N VAL A 99 0.41 1.80 -18.43
CA VAL A 99 1.38 1.89 -19.53
C VAL A 99 0.62 2.06 -20.82
N SER A 100 0.92 3.11 -21.60
CA SER A 100 0.26 3.39 -22.88
C SER A 100 1.27 3.69 -23.98
N GLY A 101 0.94 3.30 -25.21
CA GLY A 101 1.69 3.71 -26.40
C GLY A 101 1.41 5.15 -26.81
N ALA A 102 2.30 5.69 -27.63
CA ALA A 102 2.19 7.00 -28.24
C ALA A 102 1.58 6.91 -29.64
N LEU A 103 0.72 7.88 -29.97
CA LEU A 103 0.18 8.06 -31.31
C LEU A 103 0.82 9.31 -31.94
N PRO A 104 1.35 9.25 -33.17
CA PRO A 104 1.87 10.44 -33.84
C PRO A 104 0.78 11.49 -34.01
N ALA A 105 1.15 12.77 -33.86
CA ALA A 105 0.22 13.88 -34.06
C ALA A 105 -0.43 13.82 -35.47
N GLY A 106 -1.75 14.00 -35.53
CA GLY A 106 -2.51 13.92 -36.78
C GLY A 106 -2.82 12.51 -37.28
N SER A 107 -2.45 11.46 -36.55
CA SER A 107 -2.89 10.09 -36.86
C SER A 107 -4.27 9.82 -36.27
N PHE A 108 -5.05 8.97 -36.94
CA PHE A 108 -6.32 8.47 -36.43
C PHE A 108 -6.14 7.09 -35.79
N GLY A 109 -6.88 6.84 -34.72
CA GLY A 109 -6.93 5.55 -34.02
C GLY A 109 -6.48 5.67 -32.57
N GLY A 110 -6.08 4.53 -31.99
CA GLY A 110 -5.57 4.48 -30.63
C GLY A 110 -4.36 3.58 -30.47
N THR A 111 -3.94 3.40 -29.22
CA THR A 111 -2.71 2.69 -28.85
C THR A 111 -2.99 1.58 -27.84
N ALA A 112 -2.03 0.66 -27.71
CA ALA A 112 -2.03 -0.34 -26.68
C ALA A 112 -1.94 0.32 -25.29
N GLN A 113 -2.75 -0.18 -24.36
CA GLN A 113 -2.68 0.17 -22.95
C GLN A 113 -2.77 -1.09 -22.08
N ILE A 114 -1.99 -1.10 -21.00
CA ILE A 114 -2.04 -2.14 -19.97
C ILE A 114 -1.98 -1.51 -18.58
N MET A 115 -2.77 -2.05 -17.66
CA MET A 115 -2.79 -1.66 -16.25
C MET A 115 -2.18 -2.77 -15.39
N ILE A 116 -1.22 -2.43 -14.53
CA ILE A 116 -0.43 -3.38 -13.74
C ILE A 116 -0.36 -2.90 -12.29
N CYS A 117 -0.71 -3.75 -11.33
CA CYS A 117 -0.53 -3.43 -9.92
C CYS A 117 0.95 -3.20 -9.58
N GLN A 118 1.28 -2.04 -9.01
CA GLN A 118 2.61 -1.72 -8.53
C GLN A 118 3.06 -2.72 -7.46
N ARG A 119 2.16 -3.02 -6.51
CA ARG A 119 2.47 -3.80 -5.31
C ARG A 119 2.87 -5.25 -5.64
N ASN A 120 2.12 -5.92 -6.51
CA ASN A 120 2.22 -7.36 -6.71
C ASN A 120 2.40 -7.80 -8.18
N GLY A 121 2.38 -6.88 -9.14
CA GLY A 121 2.57 -7.18 -10.56
C GLY A 121 1.35 -7.78 -11.27
N THR A 122 0.20 -7.90 -10.62
CA THR A 122 -1.03 -8.40 -11.25
C THR A 122 -1.45 -7.49 -12.40
N VAL A 123 -1.69 -8.07 -13.58
CA VAL A 123 -2.28 -7.35 -14.71
C VAL A 123 -3.78 -7.18 -14.46
N LEU A 124 -4.26 -5.94 -14.49
CA LEU A 124 -5.65 -5.59 -14.23
C LEU A 124 -6.48 -5.40 -15.50
N SER A 125 -5.85 -4.97 -16.60
CA SER A 125 -6.52 -4.69 -17.86
C SER A 125 -5.50 -4.65 -19.00
N ILE A 126 -5.89 -5.14 -20.18
CA ILE A 126 -5.17 -4.96 -21.44
C ILE A 126 -6.19 -4.53 -22.49
N ILE A 127 -5.98 -3.39 -23.12
CA ILE A 127 -6.84 -2.87 -24.19
C ILE A 127 -5.99 -2.28 -25.32
N HIS A 128 -6.61 -2.11 -26.49
CA HIS A 128 -6.06 -1.34 -27.60
C HIS A 128 -7.15 -0.38 -28.06
N TYR A 129 -6.90 0.92 -27.92
CA TYR A 129 -7.86 1.94 -28.32
C TYR A 129 -8.03 1.92 -29.84
N LYS A 130 -9.28 2.00 -30.33
CA LYS A 130 -9.58 1.97 -31.77
C LYS A 130 -9.63 3.36 -32.38
#